data_AF-A0AAD7ZM36-F1
#
_entry.id   AF-A0AAD7ZM36-F1
#
_cell.length_a   1.000
_cell.length_b   1.000
_cell.length_c   1.000
_cell.angle_alpha   90.00
_cell.angle_beta   90.00
_cell.angle_gamma   90.00
#
_symmetry.space_group_name_H-M   'P 1'
#
loop_
_entity.id
_entity.type
_entity.pdbx_description
1 polymer ?
#
loop_
_entity_poly.entity_id
_entity_poly.type
_entity_poly.pdbx_seq_one_letter_code
_entity_poly.pdbx_strand_id
1 'polypeptide(L)'
;RFGRVIVIPKHGKDMLKSEIWRELRMLDELIQNATVKWEDDEIFTYKDVCARWVDECFQNDILNLDYIIDEVENRTLNLTFPIMFNPVTWDAHTFPVYFGGTVVSEDGLIVSVPSVQLVYFVTADTKRQDARGAAWEEAFLNIVGKAEANHMFRYISTARFASRTLDIELERNTRTVVPYFSTTFIIMAAFSVTACWMADWVRAKPWLGLLGNISACMGTLAAFGVVMYMGVEFIGINLARRLYCAGIGIDDTFVMLAAWRRTSVKMSVPDRMGRMLSEAAVSVTITSVTDMISFWIGIISPFQSVRIFCIYSGFAVCFTFLWHVTFFAACVAIAGYAEQNNLHSVTCVKVSPMSKSEHRSWLYRTFCTGGVDPNDPDNPLDNKEHSLMAYFRDHMAPTLNWWPTKVVVIITFMGYIAGACYGIMGIEEGLERRKLSRSDSYSVEFYDREDFYFREFPYRIQVIISGEMNYSDPVVQAQVENLTRTFENTVYISSPLYTESWLRSFVGYIHRNQDYLNVSIDTEEDFIENLKELWLFKPNPFLVGCKIQRRWNSDHSIKDVNSSC
;
A
#
# COMPACT_ATOMS: atom_id res chain seq x y z
N ARG A 1 -17.61 -0.79 8.31
CA ARG A 1 -16.98 0.38 7.63
C ARG A 1 -17.02 1.59 8.57
N PHE A 2 -16.19 2.60 8.37
CA PHE A 2 -16.22 3.79 9.22
C PHE A 2 -15.57 5.04 8.61
N GLY A 3 -16.10 6.20 8.99
CA GLY A 3 -15.51 7.53 8.79
C GLY A 3 -15.09 8.13 10.12
N ARG A 4 -13.97 8.84 10.15
CA ARG A 4 -13.43 9.56 11.31
C ARG A 4 -13.10 10.99 10.90
N VAL A 5 -13.42 11.93 11.79
CA VAL A 5 -12.99 13.33 11.65
C VAL A 5 -12.28 13.73 12.94
N ILE A 6 -11.06 14.25 12.83
CA ILE A 6 -10.35 14.89 13.92
C ILE A 6 -10.47 16.40 13.74
N VAL A 7 -10.99 17.07 14.75
CA VAL A 7 -11.26 18.50 14.76
C VAL A 7 -10.36 19.19 15.77
N ILE A 8 -9.75 20.29 15.34
CA ILE A 8 -8.90 21.16 16.16
C ILE A 8 -9.39 22.61 16.06
N PRO A 9 -9.12 23.46 17.07
CA PRO A 9 -9.48 24.86 16.99
C PRO A 9 -8.53 25.60 16.04
N LYS A 10 -9.05 26.44 15.14
CA LYS A 10 -8.27 27.38 14.30
C LYS A 10 -7.64 28.49 15.13
N HIS A 11 -8.35 28.93 16.17
CA HIS A 11 -7.94 30.03 17.03
C HIS A 11 -7.93 29.58 18.50
N GLY A 12 -6.74 29.46 19.08
CA GLY A 12 -6.53 29.02 20.47
C GLY A 12 -6.01 27.58 20.56
N LYS A 13 -6.07 27.02 21.77
CA LYS A 13 -5.60 25.66 22.08
C LYS A 13 -6.67 24.77 22.69
N ASP A 14 -7.90 25.26 22.77
CA ASP A 14 -8.97 24.61 23.53
C ASP A 14 -10.26 24.53 22.73
N MET A 15 -10.88 23.36 22.78
CA MET A 15 -12.15 23.03 22.13
C MET A 15 -13.35 23.33 23.03
N LEU A 16 -13.14 23.61 24.33
CA LEU A 16 -14.21 23.86 25.31
C LEU A 16 -14.83 25.25 25.22
N LYS A 17 -15.20 25.70 24.02
CA LYS A 17 -15.90 26.98 23.79
C LYS A 17 -17.23 26.76 23.10
N SER A 18 -18.25 27.46 23.56
CA SER A 18 -19.61 27.42 22.99
C SER A 18 -19.65 27.61 21.45
N GLU A 19 -18.87 28.57 20.93
CA GLU A 19 -18.79 28.83 19.48
C GLU A 19 -18.27 27.64 18.67
N ILE A 20 -17.32 26.88 19.23
CA ILE A 20 -16.72 25.70 18.59
C ILE A 20 -17.72 24.53 18.56
N TRP A 21 -18.45 24.32 19.65
CA TRP A 21 -19.43 23.24 19.77
C TRP A 21 -20.64 23.43 18.85
N ARG A 22 -21.05 24.68 18.62
CA ARG A 22 -22.04 24.99 17.58
C ARG A 22 -21.55 24.61 16.18
N GLU A 23 -20.29 24.93 15.83
CA GLU A 23 -19.72 24.50 14.55
C GLU A 23 -19.53 22.98 14.45
N LEU A 24 -19.21 22.29 15.55
CA LEU A 24 -19.17 20.82 15.59
C LEU A 24 -20.55 20.21 15.31
N ARG A 25 -21.63 20.77 15.86
CA ARG A 25 -22.99 20.33 15.58
C ARG A 25 -23.39 20.58 14.12
N MET A 26 -23.01 21.73 13.56
CA MET A 26 -23.20 22.00 12.13
C MET A 26 -22.44 21.00 11.24
N LEU A 27 -21.23 20.61 11.63
CA LEU A 27 -20.45 19.59 10.92
C LEU A 27 -21.15 18.22 10.98
N ASP A 28 -21.67 17.82 12.14
CA ASP A 28 -22.40 16.57 12.31
C ASP A 28 -23.70 16.55 11.48
N GLU A 29 -24.50 17.61 11.53
CA GLU A 29 -25.72 17.75 10.71
C GLU A 29 -25.42 17.64 9.21
N LEU A 30 -24.32 18.25 8.77
CA LEU A 30 -23.86 18.19 7.39
C LEU A 30 -23.46 16.77 6.96
N ILE A 31 -22.87 15.98 7.87
CA ILE A 31 -22.53 14.58 7.62
C ILE A 31 -23.78 13.69 7.65
N GLN A 32 -24.70 13.91 8.59
CA GLN A 32 -25.93 13.11 8.71
C GLN A 32 -26.88 13.32 7.52
N ASN A 33 -27.02 14.57 7.07
CA ASN A 33 -27.89 14.96 5.96
C ASN A 33 -27.22 14.77 4.58
N ALA A 34 -25.99 14.26 4.53
CA ALA A 34 -25.30 13.97 3.29
C ALA A 34 -26.08 12.94 2.45
N THR A 35 -26.59 13.38 1.31
CA THR A 35 -27.27 12.50 0.34
C THR A 35 -26.27 11.86 -0.59
N VAL A 36 -26.28 10.53 -0.67
CA VAL A 36 -25.45 9.74 -1.58
C VAL A 36 -26.36 9.17 -2.66
N LYS A 37 -25.99 9.38 -3.92
CA LYS A 37 -26.65 8.74 -5.07
C LYS A 37 -25.91 7.44 -5.39
N TRP A 38 -26.63 6.33 -5.38
CA TRP A 38 -26.13 5.01 -5.74
C TRP A 38 -26.98 4.42 -6.86
N GLU A 39 -26.49 3.36 -7.50
CA GLU A 39 -27.08 2.66 -8.66
C GLU A 39 -28.63 2.71 -8.70
N ASP A 40 -29.18 2.94 -9.89
CA ASP A 40 -30.63 3.15 -10.15
C ASP A 40 -31.28 4.38 -9.51
N ASP A 41 -30.52 5.47 -9.30
CA ASP A 41 -30.99 6.73 -8.70
C ASP A 41 -31.49 6.58 -7.24
N GLU A 42 -31.12 5.50 -6.55
CA GLU A 42 -31.37 5.35 -5.12
C GLU A 42 -30.58 6.43 -4.34
N ILE A 43 -31.30 7.32 -3.66
CA ILE A 43 -30.73 8.32 -2.76
C ILE A 43 -30.84 7.81 -1.33
N PHE A 44 -29.74 7.79 -0.61
CA PHE A 44 -29.72 7.43 0.80
C PHE A 44 -28.85 8.37 1.62
N THR A 45 -29.07 8.36 2.94
CA THR A 45 -28.37 9.18 3.93
C THR A 45 -27.60 8.32 4.92
N TYR A 46 -26.85 8.93 5.84
CA TYR A 46 -26.14 8.19 6.88
C TYR A 46 -27.09 7.30 7.71
N LYS A 47 -28.32 7.78 8.00
CA LYS A 47 -29.32 7.04 8.80
C LYS A 47 -29.76 5.71 8.19
N ASP A 48 -29.58 5.57 6.88
CA ASP A 48 -29.95 4.35 6.14
C ASP A 48 -28.83 3.30 6.14
N VAL A 49 -27.58 3.73 6.34
CA VAL A 49 -26.38 2.85 6.26
C VAL A 49 -25.62 2.70 7.58
N CYS A 50 -25.93 3.54 8.56
CA CYS A 50 -25.32 3.55 9.89
C CYS A 50 -25.29 2.15 10.52
N ALA A 51 -24.25 1.88 11.31
CA ALA A 51 -24.26 0.74 12.23
C ALA A 51 -25.38 0.94 13.25
N ARG A 52 -26.30 -0.02 13.35
CA ARG A 52 -27.43 0.03 14.28
C ARG A 52 -27.15 -0.82 15.50
N TRP A 53 -27.38 -0.23 16.67
CA TRP A 53 -27.52 -0.95 17.91
C TRP A 53 -29.01 -1.12 18.21
N VAL A 54 -29.50 -2.35 18.19
CA VAL A 54 -30.93 -2.67 18.23
C VAL A 54 -31.65 -2.03 17.03
N ASP A 55 -32.24 -0.85 17.19
CA ASP A 55 -32.97 -0.12 16.15
C ASP A 55 -32.41 1.31 15.93
N GLU A 56 -31.43 1.74 16.72
CA GLU A 56 -30.87 3.09 16.69
C GLU A 56 -29.49 3.12 16.03
N CYS A 57 -29.25 4.13 15.19
CA CYS A 57 -27.92 4.38 14.64
C CYS A 57 -26.93 4.76 15.75
N PHE A 58 -25.67 4.34 15.62
CA PHE A 58 -24.59 4.93 16.40
C PHE A 58 -24.51 6.44 16.16
N GLN A 59 -24.63 7.21 17.23
CA GLN A 59 -24.48 8.67 17.25
C GLN A 59 -23.27 9.06 18.10
N ASN A 60 -22.72 10.24 17.85
CA ASN A 60 -21.62 10.77 18.65
C ASN A 60 -22.19 11.43 19.91
N ASP A 61 -22.39 10.64 20.97
CA ASP A 61 -22.99 11.10 22.24
C ASP A 61 -22.23 12.28 22.86
N ILE A 62 -20.95 12.41 22.56
CA ILE A 62 -20.11 13.54 22.97
C ILE A 62 -20.73 14.89 22.58
N LEU A 63 -21.44 14.97 21.44
CA LEU A 63 -22.10 16.18 20.96
C LEU A 63 -23.25 16.66 21.85
N ASN A 64 -23.71 15.85 22.80
CA ASN A 64 -24.69 16.27 23.83
C ASN A 64 -24.07 17.23 24.87
N LEU A 65 -22.75 17.38 24.91
CA LEU A 65 -22.09 18.37 25.76
C LEU A 65 -22.39 19.82 25.36
N ASP A 66 -22.90 20.07 24.15
CA ASP A 66 -23.34 21.40 23.71
C ASP A 66 -24.37 22.03 24.67
N TYR A 67 -25.18 21.23 25.38
CA TYR A 67 -26.14 21.75 26.37
C TYR A 67 -25.48 22.28 27.65
N ILE A 68 -24.28 21.80 27.99
CA ILE A 68 -23.59 22.17 29.23
C ILE A 68 -22.30 22.97 28.96
N ILE A 69 -21.92 23.13 27.69
CA ILE A 69 -20.64 23.77 27.34
C ILE A 69 -20.58 25.24 27.75
N ASP A 70 -21.71 25.94 27.73
CA ASP A 70 -21.81 27.33 28.21
C ASP A 70 -21.49 27.44 29.72
N GLU A 71 -21.85 26.42 30.50
CA GLU A 71 -21.53 26.33 31.93
C GLU A 71 -20.07 25.93 32.18
N VAL A 72 -19.52 25.06 31.32
CA VAL A 72 -18.12 24.66 31.35
C VAL A 72 -17.21 25.84 31.00
N GLU A 73 -17.57 26.63 29.98
CA GLU A 73 -16.84 27.84 29.57
C GLU A 73 -16.83 28.89 30.70
N ASN A 74 -17.95 29.02 31.43
CA ASN A 74 -18.07 29.90 32.59
C ASN A 74 -17.46 29.33 33.88
N ARG A 75 -16.89 28.12 33.85
CA ARG A 75 -16.32 27.39 35.00
C ARG A 75 -17.30 27.15 36.14
N THR A 76 -18.60 27.13 35.85
CA THR A 76 -19.62 26.75 36.84
C THR A 76 -19.74 25.23 36.96
N LEU A 77 -19.37 24.51 35.91
CA LEU A 77 -19.35 23.05 35.86
C LEU A 77 -17.98 22.55 35.39
N ASN A 78 -17.33 21.71 36.19
CA ASN A 78 -16.03 21.12 35.86
C ASN A 78 -16.21 19.71 35.30
N LEU A 79 -15.57 19.41 34.17
CA LEU A 79 -15.58 18.08 33.58
C LEU A 79 -14.57 17.16 34.28
N THR A 80 -14.96 15.94 34.60
CA THR A 80 -14.11 14.93 35.26
C THR A 80 -13.56 13.93 34.25
N PHE A 81 -12.27 13.68 34.28
CA PHE A 81 -11.59 12.66 33.48
C PHE A 81 -11.44 11.37 34.30
N PRO A 82 -11.61 10.17 33.72
CA PRO A 82 -11.89 9.88 32.30
C PRO A 82 -13.36 9.65 31.94
N ILE A 83 -14.21 9.43 32.94
CA ILE A 83 -15.65 9.18 32.75
C ILE A 83 -16.42 10.27 33.48
N MET A 84 -17.43 10.80 32.82
CA MET A 84 -18.38 11.73 33.43
C MET A 84 -19.80 11.33 33.04
N PHE A 85 -20.71 11.45 34.00
CA PHE A 85 -22.13 11.37 33.73
C PHE A 85 -22.64 12.77 33.41
N ASN A 86 -23.25 12.93 32.24
CA ASN A 86 -23.88 14.18 31.90
C ASN A 86 -25.03 14.44 32.89
N PRO A 87 -25.06 15.57 33.62
CA PRO A 87 -26.10 15.83 34.62
C PRO A 87 -27.49 16.01 34.01
N VAL A 88 -27.58 16.29 32.71
CA VAL A 88 -28.85 16.50 31.98
C VAL A 88 -29.34 15.21 31.36
N THR A 89 -28.51 14.54 30.56
CA THR A 89 -28.91 13.35 29.80
C THR A 89 -28.69 12.04 30.55
N TRP A 90 -27.89 12.06 31.63
CA TRP A 90 -27.42 10.87 32.36
C TRP A 90 -26.58 9.89 31.52
N ASP A 91 -26.12 10.31 30.36
CA ASP A 91 -25.21 9.53 29.53
C ASP A 91 -23.81 9.47 30.16
N ALA A 92 -23.16 8.30 30.07
CA ALA A 92 -21.79 8.13 30.50
C ALA A 92 -20.82 8.44 29.34
N HIS A 93 -20.12 9.57 29.42
CA HIS A 93 -19.12 9.96 28.43
C HIS A 93 -17.75 9.41 28.79
N THR A 94 -17.18 8.59 27.92
CA THR A 94 -15.79 8.11 27.99
C THR A 94 -14.88 9.06 27.20
N PHE A 95 -14.36 10.08 27.88
CA PHE A 95 -13.59 11.14 27.22
C PHE A 95 -12.39 10.68 26.41
N PRO A 96 -11.59 9.67 26.80
CA PRO A 96 -10.43 9.22 26.02
C PRO A 96 -10.75 8.75 24.59
N VAL A 97 -12.00 8.36 24.32
CA VAL A 97 -12.44 7.91 22.98
C VAL A 97 -12.65 9.10 22.05
N TYR A 98 -13.06 10.24 22.59
CA TYR A 98 -13.45 11.42 21.83
C TYR A 98 -12.44 12.56 21.92
N PHE A 99 -11.80 12.76 23.06
CA PHE A 99 -10.86 13.85 23.29
C PHE A 99 -9.41 13.37 23.13
N GLY A 100 -8.63 14.16 22.39
CA GLY A 100 -7.21 13.89 22.17
C GLY A 100 -6.33 14.98 22.78
N GLY A 101 -5.26 14.57 23.47
CA GLY A 101 -4.29 15.46 24.12
C GLY A 101 -4.84 16.21 25.34
N THR A 102 -5.81 15.63 26.06
CA THR A 102 -6.47 16.27 27.21
C THR A 102 -5.49 16.62 28.31
N VAL A 103 -5.51 17.87 28.76
CA VAL A 103 -4.73 18.31 29.92
C VAL A 103 -5.60 18.19 31.17
N VAL A 104 -5.20 17.29 32.06
CA VAL A 104 -5.93 16.98 33.30
C VAL A 104 -5.17 17.55 34.51
N SER A 105 -5.90 18.12 35.46
CA SER A 105 -5.39 18.57 36.76
C SER A 105 -5.06 17.39 37.68
N GLU A 106 -4.31 17.61 38.76
CA GLU A 106 -4.02 16.58 39.78
C GLU A 106 -5.29 15.96 40.37
N ASP A 107 -6.37 16.75 40.46
CA ASP A 107 -7.68 16.31 40.97
C ASP A 107 -8.53 15.52 39.95
N GLY A 108 -8.01 15.21 38.76
CA GLY A 108 -8.75 14.50 37.71
C GLY A 108 -9.73 15.38 36.92
N LEU A 109 -9.60 16.70 37.01
CA LEU A 109 -10.44 17.67 36.29
C LEU A 109 -9.84 18.03 34.92
N ILE A 110 -10.66 18.11 33.89
CA ILE A 110 -10.24 18.52 32.54
C ILE A 110 -10.06 20.04 32.52
N VAL A 111 -8.82 20.48 32.24
CA VAL A 111 -8.47 21.90 32.17
C VAL A 111 -8.55 22.41 30.74
N SER A 112 -8.14 21.60 29.76
CA SER A 112 -8.15 21.98 28.35
C SER A 112 -8.21 20.74 27.45
N VAL A 113 -8.92 20.87 26.33
CA VAL A 113 -9.08 19.82 25.32
C VAL A 113 -8.59 20.36 23.97
N PRO A 114 -7.40 19.96 23.50
CA PRO A 114 -6.87 20.46 22.23
C PRO A 114 -7.55 19.92 20.98
N SER A 115 -8.14 18.72 21.04
CA SER A 115 -8.76 18.08 19.87
C SER A 115 -9.95 17.20 20.24
N VAL A 116 -10.89 17.09 19.30
CA VAL A 116 -12.07 16.21 19.41
C VAL A 116 -12.13 15.33 18.17
N GLN A 117 -12.45 14.05 18.34
CA GLN A 117 -12.67 13.08 17.29
C GLN A 117 -14.14 12.68 17.23
N LEU A 118 -14.69 12.69 16.02
CA LEU A 118 -16.02 12.16 15.72
C LEU A 118 -15.87 10.90 14.87
N VAL A 119 -16.69 9.89 15.16
CA VAL A 119 -16.65 8.59 14.47
C VAL A 119 -18.05 8.24 13.95
N TYR A 120 -18.10 7.72 12.74
CA TYR A 120 -19.33 7.33 12.07
C TYR A 120 -19.17 5.89 11.60
N PHE A 121 -19.92 4.97 12.19
CA PHE A 121 -19.86 3.55 11.85
C PHE A 121 -20.93 3.19 10.82
N VAL A 122 -20.56 2.34 9.87
CA VAL A 122 -21.41 1.94 8.74
C VAL A 122 -21.45 0.42 8.66
N THR A 123 -22.66 -0.13 8.46
CA THR A 123 -22.88 -1.58 8.33
C THR A 123 -22.15 -2.16 7.11
N ALA A 124 -21.62 -3.37 7.26
CA ALA A 124 -20.85 -4.05 6.21
C ALA A 124 -21.12 -5.56 6.17
N ASP A 125 -22.26 -6.03 6.69
CA ASP A 125 -22.53 -7.46 6.88
C ASP A 125 -22.73 -8.20 5.55
N THR A 126 -23.37 -7.54 4.58
CA THR A 126 -23.61 -8.08 3.23
C THR A 126 -22.79 -7.34 2.18
N LYS A 127 -22.45 -8.01 1.07
CA LYS A 127 -21.72 -7.38 -0.05
C LYS A 127 -22.40 -6.11 -0.58
N ARG A 128 -23.74 -6.08 -0.62
CA ARG A 128 -24.50 -4.89 -1.04
C ARG A 128 -24.38 -3.75 -0.02
N GLN A 129 -24.46 -4.04 1.28
CA GLN A 129 -24.24 -3.03 2.32
C GLN A 129 -22.80 -2.52 2.32
N ASP A 130 -21.83 -3.41 2.11
CA ASP A 130 -20.42 -3.04 2.01
C ASP A 130 -20.17 -2.08 0.84
N ALA A 131 -20.74 -2.36 -0.33
CA ALA A 131 -20.66 -1.46 -1.49
C ALA A 131 -21.34 -0.10 -1.25
N ARG A 132 -22.56 -0.08 -0.66
CA ARG A 132 -23.24 1.16 -0.30
C ARG A 132 -22.45 1.96 0.73
N GLY A 133 -21.89 1.29 1.73
CA GLY A 133 -21.03 1.92 2.74
C GLY A 133 -19.76 2.51 2.13
N ALA A 134 -19.18 1.84 1.13
CA ALA A 134 -18.02 2.37 0.40
C ALA A 134 -18.36 3.66 -0.36
N ALA A 135 -19.55 3.76 -0.95
CA ALA A 135 -20.05 4.96 -1.61
C ALA A 135 -20.25 6.11 -0.62
N TRP A 136 -20.80 5.79 0.56
CA TRP A 136 -20.99 6.76 1.63
C TRP A 136 -19.65 7.28 2.16
N GLU A 137 -18.65 6.42 2.34
CA GLU A 137 -17.30 6.83 2.77
C GLU A 137 -16.68 7.84 1.79
N GLU A 138 -16.83 7.62 0.48
CA GLU A 138 -16.34 8.55 -0.55
C GLU A 138 -17.11 9.89 -0.55
N ALA A 139 -18.43 9.84 -0.38
CA ALA A 139 -19.26 11.03 -0.25
C ALA A 139 -18.90 11.84 1.00
N PHE A 140 -18.76 11.17 2.15
CA PHE A 140 -18.31 11.74 3.42
C PHE A 140 -16.97 12.47 3.26
N LEU A 141 -15.98 11.79 2.65
CA LEU A 141 -14.68 12.37 2.36
C LEU A 141 -14.79 13.64 1.50
N ASN A 142 -15.59 13.60 0.42
CA ASN A 142 -15.77 14.74 -0.46
C ASN A 142 -16.52 15.91 0.18
N ILE A 143 -17.53 15.63 1.00
CA ILE A 143 -18.37 16.64 1.65
C ILE A 143 -17.59 17.38 2.73
N VAL A 144 -16.89 16.67 3.62
CA VAL A 144 -16.03 17.29 4.64
C VAL A 144 -14.90 18.06 3.97
N GLY A 145 -14.30 17.52 2.90
CA GLY A 145 -13.28 18.20 2.13
C GLY A 145 -13.76 19.51 1.47
N LYS A 146 -14.98 19.52 0.91
CA LYS A 146 -15.59 20.75 0.35
C LYS A 146 -15.93 21.76 1.43
N ALA A 147 -16.40 21.32 2.59
CA ALA A 147 -16.73 22.20 3.71
C ALA A 147 -15.48 22.95 4.22
N GLU A 148 -14.34 22.25 4.34
CA GLU A 148 -13.06 22.86 4.71
C GLU A 148 -12.54 23.80 3.61
N ALA A 149 -12.58 23.37 2.34
CA ALA A 149 -12.10 24.15 1.20
C ALA A 149 -12.90 25.45 0.96
N ASN A 150 -14.20 25.43 1.23
CA ASN A 150 -15.06 26.61 1.14
C ASN A 150 -14.98 27.50 2.39
N HIS A 151 -14.13 27.15 3.37
CA HIS A 151 -14.01 27.84 4.65
C HIS A 151 -15.36 28.01 5.37
N MET A 152 -16.23 26.99 5.31
CA MET A 152 -17.54 27.08 5.96
C MET A 152 -17.45 27.21 7.49
N PHE A 153 -16.37 26.70 8.07
CA PHE A 153 -16.09 26.77 9.50
C PHE A 153 -15.07 27.86 9.82
N ARG A 154 -15.42 28.78 10.71
CA ARG A 154 -14.58 29.90 11.11
C ARG A 154 -13.65 29.53 12.26
N TYR A 155 -14.10 28.67 13.18
CA TYR A 155 -13.40 28.36 14.42
C TYR A 155 -12.79 26.95 14.44
N ILE A 156 -13.30 26.02 13.63
CA ILE A 156 -12.76 24.65 13.56
C ILE A 156 -11.97 24.38 12.27
N SER A 157 -10.97 23.50 12.38
CA SER A 157 -10.28 22.89 11.26
C SER A 157 -10.41 21.37 11.33
N THR A 158 -10.80 20.75 10.22
CA THR A 158 -11.16 19.34 10.15
C THR A 158 -10.12 18.52 9.39
N ALA A 159 -9.75 17.36 9.92
CA ALA A 159 -8.99 16.34 9.21
C ALA A 159 -9.83 15.07 9.11
N ARG A 160 -9.94 14.53 7.90
CA ARG A 160 -10.88 13.46 7.56
C ARG A 160 -10.18 12.17 7.20
N PHE A 161 -10.76 11.06 7.60
CA PHE A 161 -10.31 9.72 7.29
C PHE A 161 -11.51 8.80 7.13
N ALA A 162 -11.43 7.88 6.18
CA ALA A 162 -12.37 6.77 6.04
C ALA A 162 -11.59 5.47 5.86
N SER A 163 -12.22 4.33 6.13
CA SER A 163 -11.54 3.03 6.10
C SER A 163 -10.79 2.74 4.78
N ARG A 164 -11.32 3.20 3.63
CA ARG A 164 -10.70 3.07 2.29
C ARG A 164 -9.72 4.17 1.90
N THR A 165 -9.41 5.11 2.80
CA THR A 165 -8.54 6.26 2.46
C THR A 165 -7.18 5.80 1.93
N LEU A 166 -6.59 4.78 2.55
CA LEU A 166 -5.30 4.26 2.13
C LEU A 166 -5.36 3.69 0.70
N ASP A 167 -6.41 2.92 0.38
CA ASP A 167 -6.62 2.34 -0.95
C ASP A 167 -6.81 3.43 -2.01
N ILE A 168 -7.64 4.44 -1.71
CA ILE A 168 -7.92 5.57 -2.60
C ILE A 168 -6.65 6.36 -2.87
N GLU A 169 -5.84 6.63 -1.84
CA GLU A 169 -4.60 7.40 -1.96
C GLU A 169 -3.50 6.63 -2.70
N LEU A 170 -3.38 5.32 -2.48
CA LEU A 170 -2.48 4.47 -3.26
C LEU A 170 -2.88 4.39 -4.73
N GLU A 171 -4.18 4.26 -5.03
CA GLU A 171 -4.67 4.26 -6.40
C GLU A 171 -4.42 5.61 -7.07
N ARG A 172 -4.71 6.72 -6.36
CA ARG A 172 -4.44 8.08 -6.85
C ARG A 172 -2.97 8.29 -7.15
N ASN A 173 -2.08 7.88 -6.24
CA ASN A 173 -0.64 7.94 -6.45
C ASN A 173 -0.24 7.16 -7.70
N THR A 174 -0.75 5.92 -7.84
CA THR A 174 -0.52 5.08 -9.02
C THR A 174 -0.97 5.78 -10.32
N ARG A 175 -2.17 6.36 -10.34
CA ARG A 175 -2.70 7.09 -11.51
C ARG A 175 -1.85 8.30 -11.88
N THR A 176 -1.27 9.01 -10.89
CA THR A 176 -0.37 10.15 -11.19
C THR A 176 0.95 9.72 -11.82
N VAL A 177 1.40 8.48 -11.60
CA VAL A 177 2.61 7.92 -12.20
C VAL A 177 2.37 7.43 -13.65
N VAL A 178 1.14 7.02 -13.99
CA VAL A 178 0.77 6.54 -15.33
C VAL A 178 1.31 7.38 -16.50
N PRO A 179 1.14 8.72 -16.56
CA PRO A 179 1.62 9.52 -17.67
C PRO A 179 3.15 9.51 -17.81
N TYR A 180 3.89 9.39 -16.71
CA TYR A 180 5.35 9.38 -16.73
C TYR A 180 5.92 8.12 -17.40
N PHE A 181 5.18 7.00 -17.43
CA PHE A 181 5.63 5.81 -18.16
C PHE A 181 5.78 6.09 -19.66
N SER A 182 4.89 6.87 -20.25
CA SER A 182 5.00 7.21 -21.68
C SER A 182 6.30 7.97 -21.95
N THR A 183 6.63 8.93 -21.08
CA THR A 183 7.89 9.68 -21.15
C THR A 183 9.11 8.78 -20.97
N THR A 184 9.10 7.86 -19.99
CA THR A 184 10.24 6.94 -19.79
C THR A 184 10.43 6.00 -20.97
N PHE A 185 9.36 5.47 -21.57
CA PHE A 185 9.46 4.65 -22.79
C PHE A 185 10.06 5.43 -23.97
N ILE A 186 9.68 6.70 -24.16
CA ILE A 186 10.26 7.56 -25.19
C ILE A 186 11.76 7.79 -24.95
N ILE A 187 12.14 8.08 -23.70
CA ILE A 187 13.56 8.26 -23.33
C ILE A 187 14.36 6.97 -23.56
N MET A 188 13.83 5.82 -23.15
CA MET A 188 14.47 4.51 -23.36
C MET A 188 14.59 4.17 -24.85
N ALA A 189 13.58 4.48 -25.66
CA ALA A 189 13.63 4.33 -27.12
C ALA A 189 14.71 5.22 -27.74
N ALA A 190 14.74 6.51 -27.40
CA ALA A 190 15.76 7.44 -27.88
C ALA A 190 17.17 7.00 -27.47
N PHE A 191 17.35 6.57 -26.21
CA PHE A 191 18.61 6.02 -25.72
C PHE A 191 19.03 4.76 -26.50
N SER A 192 18.11 3.81 -26.72
CA SER A 192 18.40 2.58 -27.48
C SER A 192 18.83 2.87 -28.92
N VAL A 193 18.18 3.82 -29.60
CA VAL A 193 18.48 4.22 -30.98
C VAL A 193 19.85 4.89 -31.07
N THR A 194 20.11 5.85 -30.16
CA THR A 194 21.37 6.60 -30.12
C THR A 194 22.55 5.70 -29.73
N ALA A 195 22.39 4.79 -28.77
CA ALA A 195 23.41 3.83 -28.38
C ALA A 195 23.73 2.81 -29.48
N CYS A 196 22.74 2.46 -30.31
CA CYS A 196 22.92 1.58 -31.45
C CYS A 196 23.42 2.30 -32.71
N TRP A 197 23.60 3.61 -32.67
CA TRP A 197 24.09 4.43 -33.77
C TRP A 197 25.60 4.26 -33.97
N MET A 198 26.05 4.33 -35.21
CA MET A 198 27.47 4.30 -35.58
C MET A 198 27.73 5.26 -36.74
N ALA A 199 29.00 5.66 -36.91
CA ALA A 199 29.44 6.44 -38.07
C ALA A 199 29.37 5.65 -39.39
N ASP A 200 29.46 4.32 -39.32
CA ASP A 200 29.16 3.42 -40.44
C ASP A 200 27.66 3.13 -40.49
N TRP A 201 27.00 3.64 -41.54
CA TRP A 201 25.55 3.55 -41.71
C TRP A 201 25.03 2.17 -42.09
N VAL A 202 25.89 1.24 -42.51
CA VAL A 202 25.52 -0.17 -42.74
C VAL A 202 25.60 -0.96 -41.43
N ARG A 203 26.57 -0.64 -40.57
CA ARG A 203 26.77 -1.29 -39.26
C ARG A 203 25.95 -0.68 -38.14
N ALA A 204 25.47 0.56 -38.30
CA ALA A 204 24.51 1.16 -37.40
C ALA A 204 23.25 0.29 -37.33
N LYS A 205 22.70 0.11 -36.13
CA LYS A 205 21.53 -0.76 -35.92
C LYS A 205 20.41 -0.05 -35.12
N PRO A 206 20.01 1.18 -35.50
CA PRO A 206 19.03 1.96 -34.74
C PRO A 206 17.68 1.26 -34.61
N TRP A 207 17.20 0.63 -35.69
CA TRP A 207 15.95 -0.13 -35.67
C TRP A 207 16.00 -1.36 -34.77
N LEU A 208 17.14 -2.03 -34.64
CA LEU A 208 17.27 -3.17 -33.73
C LEU A 208 17.21 -2.74 -32.27
N GLY A 209 17.81 -1.59 -31.91
CA GLY A 209 17.66 -1.04 -30.56
C GLY A 209 16.18 -0.82 -30.21
N LEU A 210 15.42 -0.24 -31.14
CA LEU A 210 13.98 -0.03 -30.97
C LEU A 210 13.19 -1.36 -30.90
N LEU A 211 13.51 -2.32 -31.78
CA LEU A 211 12.85 -3.63 -31.81
C LEU A 211 13.14 -4.46 -30.56
N GLY A 212 14.31 -4.29 -29.93
CA GLY A 212 14.63 -4.86 -28.62
C GLY A 212 13.69 -4.34 -27.53
N ASN A 213 13.49 -3.02 -27.47
CA ASN A 213 12.52 -2.43 -26.53
C ASN A 213 11.09 -2.95 -26.77
N ILE A 214 10.67 -3.06 -28.05
CA ILE A 214 9.36 -3.58 -28.42
C ILE A 214 9.24 -5.06 -27.98
N SER A 215 10.27 -5.87 -28.21
CA SER A 215 10.34 -7.27 -27.77
C SER A 215 10.14 -7.39 -26.26
N ALA A 216 10.85 -6.58 -25.47
CA ALA A 216 10.72 -6.56 -24.01
C ALA A 216 9.30 -6.15 -23.55
N CYS A 217 8.71 -5.15 -24.21
CA CYS A 217 7.35 -4.72 -23.92
C CYS A 217 6.32 -5.81 -24.26
N MET A 218 6.45 -6.45 -25.41
CA MET A 218 5.56 -7.53 -25.84
C MET A 218 5.65 -8.74 -24.90
N GLY A 219 6.87 -9.14 -24.51
CA GLY A 219 7.07 -10.22 -23.53
C GLY A 219 6.45 -9.90 -22.17
N THR A 220 6.63 -8.68 -21.68
CA THR A 220 6.05 -8.24 -20.40
C THR A 220 4.51 -8.20 -20.47
N LEU A 221 3.93 -7.66 -21.54
CA LEU A 221 2.47 -7.61 -21.73
C LEU A 221 1.86 -9.01 -21.84
N ALA A 222 2.52 -9.92 -22.58
CA ALA A 222 2.10 -11.30 -22.71
C ALA A 222 2.10 -12.02 -21.35
N ALA A 223 3.18 -11.88 -20.57
CA ALA A 223 3.25 -12.46 -19.22
C ALA A 223 2.15 -11.95 -18.30
N PHE A 224 1.95 -10.62 -18.26
CA PHE A 224 0.90 -10.02 -17.44
C PHE A 224 -0.49 -10.50 -17.88
N GLY A 225 -0.73 -10.59 -19.20
CA GLY A 225 -1.98 -11.13 -19.75
C GLY A 225 -2.24 -12.57 -19.31
N VAL A 226 -1.23 -13.43 -19.35
CA VAL A 226 -1.33 -14.84 -18.91
C VAL A 226 -1.60 -14.93 -17.40
N VAL A 227 -0.87 -14.15 -16.58
CA VAL A 227 -1.05 -14.16 -15.13
C VAL A 227 -2.43 -13.65 -14.72
N MET A 228 -2.93 -12.59 -15.39
CA MET A 228 -4.31 -12.11 -15.20
C MET A 228 -5.34 -13.16 -15.65
N TYR A 229 -5.09 -13.87 -16.75
CA TYR A 229 -5.95 -14.96 -17.22
C TYR A 229 -6.00 -16.14 -16.25
N MET A 230 -4.91 -16.40 -15.51
CA MET A 230 -4.86 -17.40 -14.42
C MET A 230 -5.61 -16.96 -13.15
N GLY A 231 -6.20 -15.76 -13.14
CA GLY A 231 -7.01 -15.27 -12.02
C GLY A 231 -6.23 -14.60 -10.89
N VAL A 232 -4.96 -14.24 -11.12
CA VAL A 232 -4.16 -13.53 -10.11
C VAL A 232 -4.50 -12.04 -10.12
N GLU A 233 -4.87 -11.51 -8.96
CA GLU A 233 -5.26 -10.11 -8.78
C GLU A 233 -4.16 -9.13 -9.24
N PHE A 234 -4.58 -8.03 -9.87
CA PHE A 234 -3.68 -6.98 -10.33
C PHE A 234 -3.56 -5.86 -9.28
N ILE A 235 -2.35 -5.63 -8.77
CA ILE A 235 -2.04 -4.57 -7.80
C ILE A 235 -1.35 -3.40 -8.50
N GLY A 236 -1.61 -2.16 -8.06
CA GLY A 236 -0.98 -0.95 -8.60
C GLY A 236 0.55 -0.97 -8.65
N ILE A 237 1.21 -1.63 -7.70
CA ILE A 237 2.69 -1.82 -7.66
C ILE A 237 3.19 -2.56 -8.91
N ASN A 238 2.40 -3.47 -9.49
CA ASN A 238 2.77 -4.20 -10.71
C ASN A 238 2.89 -3.26 -11.92
N LEU A 239 2.33 -2.05 -11.86
CA LEU A 239 2.50 -1.06 -12.91
C LEU A 239 3.96 -0.59 -13.00
N ALA A 240 4.61 -0.33 -11.86
CA ALA A 240 6.04 0.01 -11.82
C ALA A 240 6.91 -1.14 -12.32
N ARG A 241 6.53 -2.39 -12.05
CA ARG A 241 7.24 -3.58 -12.54
C ARG A 241 7.34 -3.64 -14.06
N ARG A 242 6.35 -3.14 -14.80
CA ARG A 242 6.41 -3.11 -16.28
C ARG A 242 7.63 -2.34 -16.79
N LEU A 243 8.02 -1.27 -16.09
CA LEU A 243 9.21 -0.49 -16.44
C LEU A 243 10.51 -1.25 -16.13
N TYR A 244 10.59 -1.95 -14.99
CA TYR A 244 11.74 -2.77 -14.63
C TYR A 244 11.99 -3.89 -15.65
N CYS A 245 10.94 -4.58 -16.10
CA CYS A 245 11.07 -5.64 -17.11
C CYS A 245 11.52 -5.11 -18.47
N ALA A 246 11.13 -3.88 -18.84
CA ALA A 246 11.69 -3.22 -20.02
C ALA A 246 13.20 -2.98 -19.87
N GLY A 247 13.67 -2.59 -18.68
CA GLY A 247 15.10 -2.45 -18.38
C GLY A 247 15.90 -3.73 -18.55
N ILE A 248 15.40 -4.87 -18.05
CA ILE A 248 16.03 -6.18 -18.20
C ILE A 248 16.14 -6.56 -19.70
N GLY A 249 15.05 -6.39 -20.47
CA GLY A 249 15.10 -6.71 -21.91
C GLY A 249 16.04 -5.82 -22.72
N ILE A 250 16.24 -4.56 -22.32
CA ILE A 250 17.23 -3.68 -22.95
C ILE A 250 18.65 -4.16 -22.70
N ASP A 251 18.95 -4.65 -21.49
CA ASP A 251 20.26 -5.24 -21.19
C ASP A 251 20.54 -6.44 -22.11
N ASP A 252 19.59 -7.38 -22.20
CA ASP A 252 19.69 -8.55 -23.09
C ASP A 252 19.90 -8.15 -24.55
N THR A 253 19.17 -7.13 -25.02
CA THR A 253 19.30 -6.56 -26.35
C THR A 253 20.73 -6.08 -26.61
N PHE A 254 21.33 -5.33 -25.68
CA PHE A 254 22.69 -4.81 -25.84
C PHE A 254 23.76 -5.89 -25.72
N VAL A 255 23.60 -6.87 -24.82
CA VAL A 255 24.52 -8.02 -24.70
C VAL A 255 24.55 -8.80 -26.02
N MET A 256 23.39 -9.10 -26.61
CA MET A 256 23.30 -9.78 -27.91
C MET A 256 23.90 -8.94 -29.04
N LEU A 257 23.61 -7.64 -29.11
CA LEU A 257 24.19 -6.76 -30.13
C LEU A 257 25.70 -6.58 -29.98
N ALA A 258 26.22 -6.54 -28.75
CA ALA A 258 27.65 -6.47 -28.47
C ALA A 258 28.37 -7.76 -28.90
N ALA A 259 27.77 -8.93 -28.67
CA ALA A 259 28.29 -10.20 -29.20
C ALA A 259 28.23 -10.23 -30.74
N TRP A 260 27.13 -9.76 -31.34
CA TRP A 260 27.00 -9.67 -32.81
C TRP A 260 28.11 -8.82 -33.41
N ARG A 261 28.39 -7.65 -32.81
CA ARG A 261 29.43 -6.71 -33.26
C ARG A 261 30.85 -7.29 -33.18
N ARG A 262 31.10 -8.25 -32.28
CA ARG A 262 32.40 -8.94 -32.17
C ARG A 262 32.59 -10.06 -33.20
N THR A 263 31.52 -10.50 -33.87
CA THR A 263 31.63 -11.48 -34.95
C THR A 263 32.24 -10.87 -36.20
N SER A 264 33.04 -11.65 -36.94
CA SER A 264 33.64 -11.19 -38.19
C SER A 264 32.58 -10.98 -39.27
N VAL A 265 32.64 -9.83 -39.93
CA VAL A 265 31.72 -9.45 -41.03
C VAL A 265 31.92 -10.33 -42.28
N LYS A 266 33.04 -11.04 -42.39
CA LYS A 266 33.35 -11.95 -43.51
C LYS A 266 32.58 -13.28 -43.45
N MET A 267 31.99 -13.62 -42.31
CA MET A 267 31.29 -14.88 -42.11
C MET A 267 29.85 -14.82 -42.64
N SER A 268 29.30 -15.97 -43.00
CA SER A 268 27.89 -16.07 -43.39
C SER A 268 26.97 -15.66 -42.22
N VAL A 269 25.78 -15.12 -42.52
CA VAL A 269 24.81 -14.73 -41.48
C VAL A 269 24.45 -15.88 -40.55
N PRO A 270 24.18 -17.12 -41.04
CA PRO A 270 23.96 -18.26 -40.15
C PRO A 270 25.12 -18.54 -39.19
N ASP A 271 26.37 -18.48 -39.67
CA ASP A 271 27.55 -18.73 -38.81
C ASP A 271 27.76 -17.60 -37.78
N ARG A 272 27.51 -16.34 -38.19
CA ARG A 272 27.56 -15.19 -37.27
C ARG A 272 26.49 -15.29 -36.20
N MET A 273 25.26 -15.68 -36.56
CA MET A 273 24.18 -15.91 -35.61
C MET A 273 24.53 -17.02 -34.63
N GLY A 274 25.08 -18.14 -35.13
CA GLY A 274 25.53 -19.25 -34.29
C GLY A 274 26.59 -18.82 -33.27
N ARG A 275 27.61 -18.05 -33.70
CA ARG A 275 28.66 -17.53 -32.81
C ARG A 275 28.10 -16.52 -31.80
N MET A 276 27.27 -15.59 -32.25
CA MET A 276 26.62 -14.61 -31.36
C MET A 276 25.80 -15.33 -30.27
N LEU A 277 24.94 -16.28 -30.66
CA LEU A 277 24.10 -17.01 -29.70
C LEU A 277 24.95 -17.88 -28.77
N SER A 278 26.02 -18.51 -29.26
CA SER A 278 26.89 -19.34 -28.41
C SER A 278 27.55 -18.58 -27.26
N GLU A 279 27.72 -17.26 -27.41
CA GLU A 279 28.31 -16.40 -26.39
C GLU A 279 27.25 -15.62 -25.60
N ALA A 280 26.39 -14.87 -26.29
CA ALA A 280 25.41 -14.00 -25.64
C ALA A 280 24.23 -14.77 -25.04
N ALA A 281 23.71 -15.80 -25.74
CA ALA A 281 22.53 -16.51 -25.25
C ALA A 281 22.83 -17.28 -23.95
N VAL A 282 24.07 -17.76 -23.76
CA VAL A 282 24.50 -18.39 -22.51
C VAL A 282 24.43 -17.38 -21.36
N SER A 283 24.99 -16.18 -21.54
CA SER A 283 24.94 -15.12 -20.53
C SER A 283 23.51 -14.72 -20.18
N VAL A 284 22.68 -14.45 -21.21
CA VAL A 284 21.28 -14.05 -21.06
C VAL A 284 20.43 -15.16 -20.41
N THR A 285 20.71 -16.43 -20.72
CA THR A 285 20.01 -17.56 -20.09
C THR A 285 20.35 -17.66 -18.61
N ILE A 286 21.62 -17.49 -18.24
CA ILE A 286 22.04 -17.54 -16.84
C ILE A 286 21.32 -16.45 -16.04
N THR A 287 21.37 -15.20 -16.49
CA THR A 287 20.72 -14.06 -15.81
C THR A 287 19.21 -14.26 -15.71
N SER A 288 18.55 -14.65 -16.81
CA SER A 288 17.10 -14.88 -16.84
C SER A 288 16.65 -16.00 -15.90
N VAL A 289 17.40 -17.12 -15.87
CA VAL A 289 17.09 -18.25 -14.99
C VAL A 289 17.31 -17.88 -13.52
N THR A 290 18.42 -17.19 -13.20
CA THR A 290 18.67 -16.75 -11.83
C THR A 290 17.63 -15.75 -11.34
N ASP A 291 17.20 -14.81 -12.18
CA ASP A 291 16.15 -13.84 -11.86
C ASP A 291 14.79 -14.53 -11.68
N MET A 292 14.44 -15.45 -12.57
CA MET A 292 13.21 -16.25 -12.48
C MET A 292 13.16 -17.02 -11.16
N ILE A 293 14.22 -17.75 -10.81
CA ILE A 293 14.31 -18.51 -9.56
C ILE A 293 14.22 -17.57 -8.35
N SER A 294 14.92 -16.43 -8.40
CA SER A 294 14.91 -15.45 -7.31
C SER A 294 13.51 -14.88 -7.06
N PHE A 295 12.76 -14.54 -8.13
CA PHE A 295 11.37 -14.09 -7.98
C PHE A 295 10.45 -15.21 -7.50
N TRP A 296 10.64 -16.45 -7.95
CA TRP A 296 9.85 -17.58 -7.48
C TRP A 296 10.08 -17.91 -6.00
N ILE A 297 11.33 -17.81 -5.51
CA ILE A 297 11.61 -17.91 -4.07
C ILE A 297 10.86 -16.82 -3.30
N GLY A 298 10.75 -15.61 -3.86
CA GLY A 298 9.99 -14.51 -3.26
C GLY A 298 8.49 -14.78 -3.09
N ILE A 299 7.92 -15.77 -3.77
CA ILE A 299 6.51 -16.19 -3.60
C ILE A 299 6.25 -16.81 -2.21
N ILE A 300 7.31 -17.26 -1.52
CA ILE A 300 7.24 -17.83 -0.16
C ILE A 300 7.03 -16.73 0.90
N SER A 301 7.17 -15.45 0.53
CA SER A 301 6.96 -14.33 1.45
C SER A 301 5.56 -14.35 2.10
N PRO A 302 5.44 -14.04 3.41
CA PRO A 302 4.13 -13.97 4.08
C PRO A 302 3.27 -12.79 3.59
N PHE A 303 3.86 -11.79 2.94
CA PHE A 303 3.15 -10.60 2.47
C PHE A 303 2.49 -10.83 1.11
N GLN A 304 1.15 -10.84 1.07
CA GLN A 304 0.37 -11.09 -0.14
C GLN A 304 0.76 -10.20 -1.32
N SER A 305 1.02 -8.91 -1.07
CA SER A 305 1.46 -7.95 -2.10
C SER A 305 2.79 -8.34 -2.74
N VAL A 306 3.74 -8.85 -1.93
CA VAL A 306 5.05 -9.32 -2.41
C VAL A 306 4.88 -10.61 -3.22
N ARG A 307 4.02 -11.54 -2.77
CA ARG A 307 3.74 -12.78 -3.49
C ARG A 307 3.21 -12.51 -4.90
N ILE A 308 2.20 -11.64 -5.01
CA ILE A 308 1.61 -11.25 -6.29
C ILE A 308 2.68 -10.59 -7.17
N PHE A 309 3.42 -9.62 -6.62
CA PHE A 309 4.51 -8.96 -7.33
C PHE A 309 5.54 -9.96 -7.89
N CYS A 310 5.98 -10.91 -7.07
CA CYS A 310 6.94 -11.95 -7.44
C CYS A 310 6.39 -12.90 -8.52
N ILE A 311 5.12 -13.29 -8.46
CA ILE A 311 4.47 -14.09 -9.52
C ILE A 311 4.53 -13.35 -10.85
N TYR A 312 4.01 -12.12 -10.92
CA TYR A 312 4.04 -11.32 -12.15
C TYR A 312 5.45 -11.13 -12.69
N SER A 313 6.42 -10.93 -11.81
CA SER A 313 7.83 -10.69 -12.17
C SER A 313 8.51 -11.93 -12.72
N GLY A 314 8.32 -13.10 -12.09
CA GLY A 314 8.89 -14.36 -12.55
C GLY A 314 8.36 -14.75 -13.94
N PHE A 315 7.05 -14.59 -14.16
CA PHE A 315 6.46 -14.79 -15.49
C PHE A 315 6.96 -13.76 -16.51
N ALA A 316 7.08 -12.49 -16.12
CA ALA A 316 7.58 -11.45 -17.01
C ALA A 316 9.01 -11.75 -17.50
N VAL A 317 9.93 -12.11 -16.60
CA VAL A 317 11.30 -12.49 -16.95
C VAL A 317 11.33 -13.70 -17.88
N CYS A 318 10.52 -14.73 -17.59
CA CYS A 318 10.43 -15.92 -18.44
C CYS A 318 9.96 -15.59 -19.86
N PHE A 319 8.90 -14.80 -19.99
CA PHE A 319 8.41 -14.40 -21.32
C PHE A 319 9.36 -13.44 -22.02
N THR A 320 9.98 -12.48 -21.32
CA THR A 320 10.98 -11.61 -21.95
C THR A 320 12.15 -12.42 -22.49
N PHE A 321 12.64 -13.41 -21.75
CA PHE A 321 13.67 -14.32 -22.23
C PHE A 321 13.25 -15.05 -23.52
N LEU A 322 12.07 -15.67 -23.53
CA LEU A 322 11.54 -16.37 -24.71
C LEU A 322 11.41 -15.44 -25.93
N TRP A 323 10.91 -14.22 -25.74
CA TRP A 323 10.80 -13.22 -26.80
C TRP A 323 12.16 -12.75 -27.33
N HIS A 324 13.18 -12.60 -26.47
CA HIS A 324 14.51 -12.19 -26.93
C HIS A 324 15.24 -13.29 -27.70
N VAL A 325 15.15 -14.55 -27.24
CA VAL A 325 15.80 -15.69 -27.92
C VAL A 325 15.11 -16.02 -29.25
N THR A 326 13.82 -15.71 -29.41
CA THR A 326 13.06 -16.02 -30.64
C THR A 326 12.89 -14.79 -31.54
N PHE A 327 12.01 -13.86 -31.16
CA PHE A 327 11.64 -12.70 -31.98
C PHE A 327 12.83 -11.75 -32.21
N PHE A 328 13.53 -11.37 -31.14
CA PHE A 328 14.67 -10.45 -31.29
C PHE A 328 15.83 -11.09 -32.05
N ALA A 329 16.16 -12.36 -31.78
CA ALA A 329 17.15 -13.10 -32.57
C ALA A 329 16.79 -13.16 -34.07
N ALA A 330 15.51 -13.33 -34.41
CA ALA A 330 15.04 -13.27 -35.80
C ALA A 330 15.22 -11.87 -36.42
N CYS A 331 14.94 -10.80 -35.67
CA CYS A 331 15.22 -9.43 -36.09
C CYS A 331 16.72 -9.22 -36.37
N VAL A 332 17.59 -9.73 -35.49
CA VAL A 332 19.05 -9.66 -35.68
C VAL A 332 19.48 -10.39 -36.94
N ALA A 333 18.91 -11.57 -37.23
CA ALA A 333 19.19 -12.31 -38.46
C ALA A 333 18.82 -11.51 -39.71
N ILE A 334 17.63 -10.90 -39.75
CA ILE A 334 17.17 -10.04 -40.87
C ILE A 334 18.12 -8.86 -41.06
N ALA A 335 18.48 -8.17 -39.97
CA ALA A 335 19.43 -7.07 -40.02
C ALA A 335 20.84 -7.52 -40.44
N GLY A 336 21.22 -8.77 -40.14
CA GLY A 336 22.46 -9.38 -40.61
C GLY A 336 22.48 -9.59 -42.13
N TYR A 337 21.37 -10.03 -42.72
CA TYR A 337 21.24 -10.12 -44.18
C TYR A 337 21.25 -8.74 -44.85
N ALA A 338 20.66 -7.73 -44.22
CA ALA A 338 20.74 -6.35 -44.70
C ALA A 338 22.17 -5.80 -44.67
N GLU A 339 22.91 -6.08 -43.58
CA GLU A 339 24.33 -5.74 -43.42
C GLU A 339 25.20 -6.42 -44.50
N GLN A 340 24.97 -7.71 -44.76
CA GLN A 340 25.70 -8.46 -45.80
C GLN A 340 25.50 -7.89 -47.21
N ASN A 341 24.33 -7.31 -47.48
CA ASN A 341 24.01 -6.69 -48.77
C ASN A 341 24.46 -5.22 -48.89
N ASN A 342 25.19 -4.69 -47.90
CA ASN A 342 25.58 -3.28 -47.80
C ASN A 342 24.37 -2.33 -47.93
N LEU A 343 23.25 -2.69 -47.30
CA LEU A 343 22.08 -1.82 -47.22
C LEU A 343 22.24 -0.81 -46.09
N HIS A 344 21.78 0.42 -46.33
CA HIS A 344 21.74 1.46 -45.34
C HIS A 344 20.79 1.08 -44.19
N SER A 345 21.24 1.21 -42.94
CA SER A 345 20.49 0.79 -41.75
C SER A 345 19.11 1.44 -41.59
N VAL A 346 18.97 2.73 -41.93
CA VAL A 346 17.69 3.46 -41.84
C VAL A 346 16.82 3.34 -43.09
N THR A 347 17.38 3.60 -44.28
CA THR A 347 16.63 3.70 -45.54
C THR A 347 16.55 2.39 -46.33
N CYS A 348 17.30 1.35 -45.93
CA CYS A 348 17.41 0.06 -46.61
C CYS A 348 17.87 0.15 -48.09
N VAL A 349 18.45 1.28 -48.51
CA VAL A 349 19.01 1.47 -49.86
C VAL A 349 20.46 1.00 -49.89
N LYS A 350 20.89 0.39 -51.00
CA LYS A 350 22.27 -0.07 -51.17
C LYS A 350 23.24 1.12 -51.17
N VAL A 351 24.24 1.07 -50.30
CA VAL A 351 25.28 2.10 -50.17
C VAL A 351 26.64 1.56 -50.55
N SER A 352 27.57 2.48 -50.84
CA SER A 352 28.94 2.16 -51.21
C SER A 352 29.88 2.29 -49.99
N PRO A 353 30.96 1.49 -49.91
CA PRO A 353 31.99 1.64 -48.90
C PRO A 353 32.64 3.03 -48.90
N MET A 354 33.25 3.42 -47.79
CA MET A 354 33.87 4.73 -47.63
C MET A 354 35.08 4.89 -48.58
N SER A 355 35.84 3.82 -48.79
CA SER A 355 36.97 3.76 -49.72
C SER A 355 36.61 4.09 -51.18
N LYS A 356 35.42 3.67 -51.65
CA LYS A 356 34.97 3.87 -53.04
C LYS A 356 34.21 5.18 -53.28
N SER A 357 33.90 5.93 -52.23
CA SER A 357 33.02 7.10 -52.28
C SER A 357 33.74 8.45 -52.14
N GLU A 358 35.07 8.46 -52.29
CA GLU A 358 35.90 9.66 -52.17
C GLU A 358 35.52 10.77 -53.18
N HIS A 359 34.99 10.39 -54.35
CA HIS A 359 34.56 11.28 -55.43
C HIS A 359 33.13 11.84 -55.27
N ARG A 360 32.40 11.47 -54.20
CA ARG A 360 31.00 11.90 -53.95
C ARG A 360 30.94 13.12 -53.03
N SER A 361 29.78 13.80 -53.02
CA SER A 361 29.52 14.96 -52.15
C SER A 361 29.73 14.65 -50.66
N TRP A 362 30.17 15.64 -49.88
CA TRP A 362 30.39 15.51 -48.43
C TRP A 362 29.17 14.93 -47.69
N LEU A 363 27.95 15.39 -48.01
CA LEU A 363 26.70 14.88 -47.43
C LEU A 363 26.53 13.36 -47.64
N TYR A 364 26.76 12.87 -48.86
CA TYR A 364 26.71 11.43 -49.15
C TYR A 364 27.81 10.67 -48.39
N ARG A 365 29.01 11.24 -48.27
CA ARG A 365 30.14 10.64 -47.55
C ARG A 365 29.95 10.59 -46.04
N THR A 366 29.07 11.43 -45.49
CA THR A 366 28.79 11.47 -44.06
C THR A 366 27.55 10.68 -43.69
N PHE A 367 26.53 10.64 -44.56
CA PHE A 367 25.22 10.05 -44.26
C PHE A 367 24.88 8.77 -45.05
N CYS A 368 25.62 8.43 -46.10
CA CYS A 368 25.26 7.34 -47.02
C CYS A 368 26.44 6.44 -47.40
N THR A 369 27.45 6.33 -46.53
CA THR A 369 28.60 5.44 -46.70
C THR A 369 28.74 4.49 -45.54
N GLY A 370 29.22 3.29 -45.83
CA GLY A 370 29.41 2.25 -44.85
C GLY A 370 29.55 0.86 -45.48
N GLY A 371 29.79 -0.14 -44.64
CA GLY A 371 29.93 -1.53 -45.07
C GLY A 371 31.31 -1.88 -45.62
N VAL A 372 31.46 -3.13 -46.03
CA VAL A 372 32.76 -3.70 -46.43
C VAL A 372 32.87 -3.70 -47.95
N ASP A 373 34.05 -3.33 -48.49
CA ASP A 373 34.33 -3.49 -49.91
C ASP A 373 34.50 -4.98 -50.26
N PRO A 374 33.68 -5.55 -51.16
CA PRO A 374 33.85 -6.94 -51.62
C PRO A 374 35.22 -7.23 -52.26
N ASN A 375 35.87 -6.20 -52.82
CA ASN A 375 37.15 -6.34 -53.52
C ASN A 375 38.37 -6.11 -52.61
N ASP A 376 38.20 -5.42 -51.49
CA ASP A 376 39.24 -5.18 -50.48
C ASP A 376 38.62 -5.25 -49.06
N PRO A 377 38.31 -6.47 -48.58
CA PRO A 377 37.61 -6.66 -47.32
C PRO A 377 38.48 -6.40 -46.08
N ASP A 378 39.77 -6.09 -46.24
CA ASP A 378 40.72 -5.82 -45.16
C ASP A 378 41.10 -4.33 -45.04
N ASN A 379 40.46 -3.44 -45.82
CA ASN A 379 40.74 -2.01 -45.77
C ASN A 379 40.46 -1.42 -44.36
N PRO A 380 41.47 -0.82 -43.70
CA PRO A 380 41.31 -0.25 -42.35
C PRO A 380 40.38 0.98 -42.30
N LEU A 381 40.12 1.63 -43.45
CA LEU A 381 39.18 2.75 -43.53
C LEU A 381 37.71 2.29 -43.41
N ASP A 382 37.39 1.12 -43.98
CA ASP A 382 36.03 0.56 -44.01
C ASP A 382 35.74 -0.34 -42.79
N ASN A 383 36.78 -0.85 -42.12
CA ASN A 383 36.67 -1.75 -40.96
C ASN A 383 37.00 -1.10 -39.60
N LYS A 384 36.72 0.20 -39.42
CA LYS A 384 36.99 0.85 -38.13
C LYS A 384 36.21 0.19 -36.98
N GLU A 385 36.90 -0.06 -35.88
CA GLU A 385 36.31 -0.57 -34.65
C GLU A 385 35.39 0.47 -34.00
N HIS A 386 34.42 0.00 -33.20
CA HIS A 386 33.55 0.87 -32.44
C HIS A 386 34.33 1.65 -31.38
N SER A 387 34.24 2.98 -31.40
CA SER A 387 35.05 3.88 -30.55
C SER A 387 34.93 3.57 -29.06
N LEU A 388 33.74 3.20 -28.58
CA LEU A 388 33.54 2.83 -27.18
C LEU A 388 34.26 1.53 -26.84
N MET A 389 34.19 0.50 -27.70
CA MET A 389 34.85 -0.78 -27.46
C MET A 389 36.38 -0.62 -27.44
N ALA A 390 36.93 0.20 -28.35
CA ALA A 390 38.34 0.54 -28.36
C ALA A 390 38.76 1.27 -27.07
N TYR A 391 37.98 2.27 -26.62
CA TYR A 391 38.26 2.97 -25.35
C TYR A 391 38.30 2.03 -24.14
N PHE A 392 37.31 1.14 -24.02
CA PHE A 392 37.26 0.18 -22.92
C PHE A 392 38.43 -0.81 -22.95
N ARG A 393 38.82 -1.29 -24.14
CA ARG A 393 39.94 -2.22 -24.33
C ARG A 393 41.31 -1.55 -24.11
N ASP A 394 41.51 -0.36 -24.67
CA ASP A 394 42.83 0.25 -24.81
C ASP A 394 43.17 1.26 -23.71
N HIS A 395 42.15 1.85 -23.05
CA HIS A 395 42.35 2.82 -21.97
C HIS A 395 41.79 2.33 -20.63
N MET A 396 40.52 1.93 -20.57
CA MET A 396 39.91 1.57 -19.29
C MET A 396 40.48 0.28 -18.70
N ALA A 397 40.54 -0.80 -19.49
CA ALA A 397 40.99 -2.11 -19.02
C ALA A 397 42.45 -2.11 -18.54
N PRO A 398 43.42 -1.45 -19.20
CA PRO A 398 44.80 -1.34 -18.69
C PRO A 398 44.87 -0.52 -17.40
N THR A 399 44.14 0.61 -17.33
CA THR A 399 44.10 1.49 -16.15
C THR A 399 43.54 0.76 -14.92
N LEU A 400 42.48 -0.03 -15.12
CA LEU A 400 41.87 -0.83 -14.06
C LEU A 400 42.73 -2.04 -13.67
N ASN A 401 43.52 -2.57 -14.61
CA ASN A 401 44.43 -3.69 -14.33
C ASN A 401 45.72 -3.30 -13.62
N TRP A 402 46.05 -2.01 -13.59
CA TRP A 402 47.21 -1.49 -12.89
C TRP A 402 47.11 -1.75 -11.38
N TRP A 403 48.17 -2.31 -10.80
CA TRP A 403 48.18 -2.78 -9.41
C TRP A 403 47.73 -1.72 -8.38
N PRO A 404 48.21 -0.47 -8.44
CA PRO A 404 47.76 0.57 -7.52
C PRO A 404 46.25 0.82 -7.62
N THR A 405 45.71 0.89 -8.84
CA THR A 405 44.27 1.06 -9.08
C THR A 405 43.46 -0.07 -8.44
N LYS A 406 43.90 -1.33 -8.60
CA LYS A 406 43.24 -2.48 -7.97
C LYS A 406 43.20 -2.38 -6.45
N VAL A 407 44.32 -2.03 -5.83
CA VAL A 407 44.41 -1.87 -4.38
C VAL A 407 43.47 -0.77 -3.90
N VAL A 408 43.46 0.39 -4.58
CA VAL A 408 42.55 1.51 -4.26
C VAL A 408 41.08 1.10 -4.39
N VAL A 409 40.72 0.40 -5.47
CA VAL A 409 39.35 -0.10 -5.67
C VAL A 409 38.96 -1.05 -4.54
N ILE A 410 39.80 -2.03 -4.22
CA ILE A 410 39.51 -3.00 -3.13
C ILE A 410 39.34 -2.28 -1.78
N ILE A 411 40.24 -1.36 -1.42
CA ILE A 411 40.16 -0.61 -0.16
C ILE A 411 38.86 0.21 -0.12
N THR A 412 38.49 0.84 -1.23
CA THR A 412 37.27 1.65 -1.33
C THR A 412 36.01 0.80 -1.15
N PHE A 413 35.93 -0.36 -1.83
CA PHE A 413 34.80 -1.29 -1.67
C PHE A 413 34.75 -1.92 -0.28
N MET A 414 35.91 -2.24 0.33
CA MET A 414 35.96 -2.72 1.72
C MET A 414 35.48 -1.66 2.71
N GLY A 415 35.88 -0.40 2.53
CA GLY A 415 35.37 0.72 3.33
C GLY A 415 33.86 0.94 3.14
N TYR A 416 33.37 0.83 1.89
CA TYR A 416 31.94 0.90 1.59
C TYR A 416 31.15 -0.22 2.26
N ILE A 417 31.63 -1.47 2.19
CA ILE A 417 30.98 -2.61 2.86
C ILE A 417 30.98 -2.42 4.37
N ALA A 418 32.10 -1.99 4.97
CA ALA A 418 32.16 -1.71 6.40
C ALA A 418 31.16 -0.62 6.82
N GLY A 419 31.06 0.47 6.04
CA GLY A 419 30.08 1.53 6.25
C GLY A 419 28.63 1.05 6.08
N ALA A 420 28.35 0.21 5.08
CA ALA A 420 27.03 -0.38 4.88
C ALA A 420 26.66 -1.34 6.01
N CYS A 421 27.58 -2.19 6.47
CA CYS A 421 27.37 -3.07 7.62
C CYS A 421 27.09 -2.27 8.90
N TYR A 422 27.79 -1.17 9.11
CA TYR A 422 27.51 -0.25 10.22
C TYR A 422 26.13 0.41 10.07
N GLY A 423 25.78 0.87 8.87
CA GLY A 423 24.47 1.49 8.58
C GLY A 423 23.29 0.56 8.80
N ILE A 424 23.44 -0.75 8.52
CA ILE A 424 22.41 -1.76 8.76
C ILE A 424 22.05 -1.86 10.25
N MET A 425 22.99 -1.60 11.17
CA MET A 425 22.71 -1.62 12.62
C MET A 425 21.77 -0.49 13.07
N GLY A 426 21.59 0.56 12.26
CA GLY A 426 20.72 1.70 12.55
C GLY A 426 19.40 1.68 11.78
N ILE A 427 19.04 0.59 11.12
CA ILE A 427 17.76 0.50 10.38
C ILE A 427 16.62 0.33 11.38
N GLU A 428 15.69 1.28 11.39
CA GLU A 428 14.45 1.18 12.15
C GLU A 428 13.42 0.34 11.36
N GLU A 429 12.80 -0.62 12.06
CA GLU A 429 11.73 -1.45 11.50
C GLU A 429 10.39 -0.74 11.63
N GLY A 430 9.67 -0.59 10.51
CA GLY A 430 8.32 -0.06 10.53
C GLY A 430 7.95 0.62 9.22
N LEU A 431 6.65 0.66 8.94
CA LEU A 431 6.10 1.40 7.82
C LEU A 431 5.26 2.55 8.37
N GLU A 432 5.79 3.76 8.31
CA GLU A 432 5.04 4.95 8.67
C GLU A 432 3.87 5.13 7.71
N ARG A 433 2.64 5.10 8.24
CA ARG A 433 1.39 5.29 7.49
C ARG A 433 1.41 6.59 6.67
N ARG A 434 2.02 7.62 7.23
CA ARG A 434 2.27 8.93 6.59
C ARG A 434 3.01 8.84 5.26
N LYS A 435 4.03 7.97 5.15
CA LYS A 435 4.89 7.83 3.95
C LYS A 435 4.21 7.07 2.80
N LEU A 436 3.06 6.43 3.05
CA LEU A 436 2.29 5.73 2.02
C LEU A 436 1.41 6.66 1.19
N SER A 437 1.08 7.82 1.73
CA SER A 437 0.28 8.84 1.06
C SER A 437 1.17 9.88 0.39
N ARG A 438 0.66 10.53 -0.65
CA ARG A 438 1.35 11.65 -1.28
C ARG A 438 1.41 12.85 -0.33
N SER A 439 2.46 13.66 -0.39
CA SER A 439 2.69 14.76 0.57
C SER A 439 1.62 15.86 0.56
N ASP A 440 0.86 15.99 -0.53
CA ASP A 440 -0.27 16.92 -0.68
C ASP A 440 -1.63 16.29 -0.35
N SER A 441 -1.64 15.06 0.16
CA SER A 441 -2.86 14.35 0.48
C SER A 441 -3.48 14.79 1.81
N TYR A 442 -4.81 14.77 1.87
CA TYR A 442 -5.57 15.04 3.09
C TYR A 442 -5.33 13.99 4.19
N SER A 443 -4.90 12.78 3.80
CA SER A 443 -4.62 11.70 4.76
C SER A 443 -3.38 11.98 5.61
N VAL A 444 -2.40 12.73 5.07
CA VAL A 444 -1.17 13.10 5.79
C VAL A 444 -1.51 13.95 7.00
N GLU A 445 -2.35 14.97 6.81
CA GLU A 445 -2.80 15.83 7.92
C GLU A 445 -3.59 15.05 8.97
N PHE A 446 -4.41 14.08 8.55
CA PHE A 446 -5.11 13.19 9.49
C PHE A 446 -4.12 12.34 10.29
N TYR A 447 -3.14 11.70 9.66
CA TYR A 447 -2.15 10.88 10.36
C TYR A 447 -1.29 11.72 11.31
N ASP A 448 -0.88 12.92 10.90
CA ASP A 448 -0.11 13.84 11.75
C ASP A 448 -0.91 14.24 13.00
N ARG A 449 -2.22 14.50 12.86
CA ARG A 449 -3.11 14.82 14.00
C ARG A 449 -3.40 13.60 14.88
N GLU A 450 -3.63 12.43 14.29
CA GLU A 450 -3.85 11.18 15.04
C GLU A 450 -2.62 10.82 15.88
N ASP A 451 -1.43 10.84 15.29
CA ASP A 451 -0.18 10.49 15.98
C ASP A 451 0.20 11.52 17.06
N PHE A 452 -0.22 12.78 16.92
CA PHE A 452 0.04 13.83 17.92
C PHE A 452 -0.95 13.81 19.09
N TYR A 453 -2.26 13.70 18.81
CA TYR A 453 -3.30 13.86 19.84
C TYR A 453 -3.86 12.55 20.40
N PHE A 454 -3.86 11.46 19.64
CA PHE A 454 -4.56 10.20 19.98
C PHE A 454 -3.62 9.02 20.21
N ARG A 455 -2.33 9.29 20.45
CA ARG A 455 -1.31 8.25 20.66
C ARG A 455 -1.35 7.59 22.04
N GLU A 456 -2.02 8.20 23.02
CA GLU A 456 -2.14 7.67 24.38
C GLU A 456 -3.03 6.42 24.44
N PHE A 457 -4.16 6.41 23.70
CA PHE A 457 -5.10 5.29 23.63
C PHE A 457 -5.44 4.93 22.18
N PRO A 458 -4.46 4.43 21.38
CA PRO A 458 -4.63 4.30 19.94
C PRO A 458 -5.54 3.14 19.52
N TYR A 459 -5.60 2.07 20.33
CA TYR A 459 -6.30 0.83 19.97
C TYR A 459 -7.06 0.25 21.17
N ARG A 460 -8.26 -0.25 20.91
CA ARG A 460 -9.02 -1.08 21.85
C ARG A 460 -8.72 -2.55 21.59
N ILE A 461 -8.17 -3.24 22.60
CA ILE A 461 -7.91 -4.69 22.53
C ILE A 461 -9.19 -5.42 22.95
N GLN A 462 -9.64 -6.36 22.13
CA GLN A 462 -10.75 -7.26 22.46
C GLN A 462 -10.19 -8.65 22.74
N VAL A 463 -10.42 -9.16 23.95
CA VAL A 463 -10.04 -10.52 24.34
C VAL A 463 -11.26 -11.42 24.18
N ILE A 464 -11.19 -12.35 23.24
CA ILE A 464 -12.26 -13.31 22.96
C ILE A 464 -11.83 -14.65 23.53
N ILE A 465 -12.61 -15.21 24.46
CA ILE A 465 -12.34 -16.52 25.03
C ILE A 465 -13.09 -17.57 24.21
N SER A 466 -12.35 -18.34 23.41
CA SER A 466 -12.92 -19.40 22.60
C SER A 466 -13.07 -20.69 23.40
N GLY A 467 -14.27 -21.26 23.42
CA GLY A 467 -14.52 -22.58 23.99
C GLY A 467 -15.89 -22.68 24.67
N GLU A 468 -16.31 -23.90 24.98
CA GLU A 468 -17.46 -24.13 25.84
C GLU A 468 -16.95 -24.11 27.29
N MET A 469 -17.32 -23.08 28.05
CA MET A 469 -16.97 -22.95 29.46
C MET A 469 -18.24 -22.71 30.27
N ASN A 470 -18.32 -23.36 31.43
CA ASN A 470 -19.42 -23.11 32.35
C ASN A 470 -19.11 -21.86 33.19
N TYR A 471 -19.61 -20.69 32.76
CA TYR A 471 -19.43 -19.43 33.48
C TYR A 471 -20.19 -19.36 34.82
N SER A 472 -21.09 -20.33 35.11
CA SER A 472 -21.72 -20.44 36.43
C SER A 472 -20.75 -20.97 37.49
N ASP A 473 -19.73 -21.73 37.10
CA ASP A 473 -18.76 -22.29 38.04
C ASP A 473 -17.86 -21.17 38.62
N PRO A 474 -17.82 -20.98 39.96
CA PRO A 474 -16.98 -19.98 40.60
C PRO A 474 -15.48 -20.15 40.28
N VAL A 475 -15.03 -21.38 39.99
CA VAL A 475 -13.64 -21.63 39.59
C VAL A 475 -13.36 -21.01 38.23
N VAL A 476 -14.27 -21.14 37.27
CA VAL A 476 -14.16 -20.55 35.93
C VAL A 476 -14.23 -19.02 36.04
N GLN A 477 -15.15 -18.49 36.85
CA GLN A 477 -15.23 -17.04 37.09
C GLN A 477 -13.92 -16.48 37.63
N ALA A 478 -13.31 -17.15 38.63
CA ALA A 478 -12.03 -16.75 39.18
C ALA A 478 -10.88 -16.85 38.15
N GLN A 479 -10.89 -17.86 37.28
CA GLN A 479 -9.90 -17.99 36.20
C GLN A 479 -10.00 -16.85 35.17
N VAL A 480 -11.21 -16.50 34.73
CA VAL A 480 -11.46 -15.40 33.79
C VAL A 480 -11.09 -14.05 34.40
N GLU A 481 -11.39 -13.85 35.68
CA GLU A 481 -11.00 -12.66 36.42
C GLU A 481 -9.46 -12.57 36.58
N ASN A 482 -8.80 -13.69 36.88
CA ASN A 482 -7.34 -13.74 36.97
C ASN A 482 -6.66 -13.45 35.63
N LEU A 483 -7.22 -13.96 34.53
CA LEU A 483 -6.78 -13.64 33.17
C LEU A 483 -6.90 -12.13 32.91
N THR A 484 -8.05 -11.53 33.23
CA THR A 484 -8.30 -10.09 33.06
C THR A 484 -7.30 -9.26 33.86
N ARG A 485 -7.07 -9.61 35.14
CA ARG A 485 -6.06 -8.95 35.99
C ARG A 485 -4.65 -9.09 35.47
N THR A 486 -4.31 -10.24 34.89
CA THR A 486 -2.99 -10.47 34.30
C THR A 486 -2.74 -9.50 33.14
N PHE A 487 -3.76 -9.27 32.30
CA PHE A 487 -3.71 -8.25 31.25
C PHE A 487 -3.60 -6.83 31.83
N GLU A 488 -4.44 -6.48 32.80
CA GLU A 488 -4.44 -5.17 33.47
C GLU A 488 -3.09 -4.82 34.13
N ASN A 489 -2.35 -5.84 34.60
CA ASN A 489 -1.03 -5.65 35.22
C ASN A 489 0.11 -5.46 34.20
N THR A 490 -0.15 -5.57 32.90
CA THR A 490 0.87 -5.37 31.87
C THR A 490 1.09 -3.88 31.59
N VAL A 491 2.33 -3.50 31.26
CA VAL A 491 2.72 -2.10 30.99
C VAL A 491 2.02 -1.51 29.75
N TYR A 492 1.51 -2.37 28.86
CA TYR A 492 0.88 -1.96 27.60
C TYR A 492 -0.62 -1.73 27.72
N ILE A 493 -1.24 -2.11 28.85
CA ILE A 493 -2.67 -1.94 29.09
C ILE A 493 -2.85 -0.83 30.11
N SER A 494 -3.77 0.08 29.80
CA SER A 494 -4.10 1.21 30.65
C SER A 494 -4.77 0.77 31.95
N SER A 495 -4.98 1.72 32.87
CA SER A 495 -5.63 1.48 34.17
C SER A 495 -6.85 0.54 34.09
N PRO A 496 -7.08 -0.33 35.09
CA PRO A 496 -8.25 -1.19 35.19
C PRO A 496 -9.60 -0.47 35.05
N LEU A 497 -9.63 0.85 35.26
CA LEU A 497 -10.80 1.70 35.06
C LEU A 497 -11.34 1.67 33.62
N TYR A 498 -10.48 1.37 32.63
CA TYR A 498 -10.85 1.32 31.22
C TYR A 498 -11.22 -0.09 30.73
N THR A 499 -11.04 -1.09 31.59
CA THR A 499 -11.30 -2.48 31.23
C THR A 499 -12.78 -2.80 31.38
N GLU A 500 -13.43 -3.11 30.26
CA GLU A 500 -14.80 -3.60 30.25
C GLU A 500 -14.82 -5.13 30.22
N SER A 501 -15.35 -5.74 31.29
CA SER A 501 -15.59 -7.19 31.36
C SER A 501 -17.05 -7.44 31.72
N TRP A 502 -17.75 -8.15 30.83
CA TRP A 502 -19.17 -8.45 31.02
C TRP A 502 -19.41 -9.31 32.26
N LEU A 503 -18.52 -10.28 32.54
CA LEU A 503 -18.65 -11.20 33.66
C LEU A 503 -18.40 -10.49 34.99
N ARG A 504 -17.33 -9.67 35.06
CA ARG A 504 -17.03 -8.83 36.24
C ARG A 504 -18.18 -7.86 36.51
N SER A 505 -18.74 -7.26 35.45
CA SER A 505 -19.88 -6.34 35.57
C SER A 505 -21.14 -7.05 36.02
N PHE A 506 -21.47 -8.23 35.48
CA PHE A 506 -22.66 -9.01 35.84
C PHE A 506 -22.61 -9.50 37.29
N VAL A 507 -21.53 -10.19 37.68
CA VAL A 507 -21.36 -10.72 39.04
C VAL A 507 -21.34 -9.57 40.05
N GLY A 508 -20.66 -8.46 39.72
CA GLY A 508 -20.64 -7.26 40.54
C GLY A 508 -21.99 -6.53 40.61
N TYR A 509 -22.84 -6.62 39.60
CA TYR A 509 -24.20 -6.06 39.62
C TYR A 509 -25.11 -6.87 40.54
N ILE A 510 -25.08 -8.21 40.43
CA ILE A 510 -25.86 -9.10 41.29
C ILE A 510 -25.43 -8.95 42.75
N HIS A 511 -24.14 -9.01 43.06
CA HIS A 511 -23.65 -8.84 44.43
C HIS A 511 -24.03 -7.50 45.06
N ARG A 512 -24.04 -6.41 44.28
CA ARG A 512 -24.44 -5.09 44.77
C ARG A 512 -25.94 -4.96 45.04
N ASN A 513 -26.75 -5.73 44.32
CA ASN A 513 -28.22 -5.65 44.38
C ASN A 513 -28.86 -6.88 45.03
N GLN A 514 -28.07 -7.78 45.60
CA GLN A 514 -28.51 -9.06 46.16
C GLN A 514 -29.60 -8.88 47.24
N ASP A 515 -29.40 -7.90 48.13
CA ASP A 515 -30.35 -7.59 49.20
C ASP A 515 -31.67 -6.98 48.70
N TYR A 516 -31.65 -6.30 47.54
CA TYR A 516 -32.82 -5.63 46.97
C TYR A 516 -33.62 -6.54 46.04
N LEU A 517 -32.94 -7.39 45.27
CA LEU A 517 -33.56 -8.26 44.26
C LEU A 517 -33.87 -9.66 44.83
N ASN A 518 -33.29 -10.04 45.97
CA ASN A 518 -33.46 -11.34 46.62
C ASN A 518 -33.17 -12.53 45.69
N VAL A 519 -32.05 -12.45 44.95
CA VAL A 519 -31.61 -13.45 43.95
C VAL A 519 -30.20 -13.96 44.26
N SER A 520 -30.01 -15.26 44.07
CA SER A 520 -28.72 -15.98 44.18
C SER A 520 -28.19 -16.36 42.80
N ILE A 521 -26.87 -16.58 42.70
CA ILE A 521 -26.19 -17.10 41.48
C ILE A 521 -25.46 -18.41 41.76
N ASP A 522 -25.83 -19.10 42.85
CA ASP A 522 -25.12 -20.28 43.36
C ASP A 522 -25.40 -21.53 42.52
N THR A 523 -26.53 -21.57 41.81
CA THR A 523 -26.87 -22.64 40.89
C THR A 523 -26.77 -22.18 39.44
N GLU A 524 -26.47 -23.12 38.54
CA GLU A 524 -26.37 -22.84 37.10
C GLU A 524 -27.70 -22.33 36.52
N GLU A 525 -28.83 -22.88 36.99
CA GLU A 525 -30.17 -22.45 36.57
C GLU A 525 -30.43 -21.00 36.98
N ASP A 526 -30.18 -20.64 38.25
CA ASP A 526 -30.36 -19.27 38.75
C ASP A 526 -29.42 -18.29 38.04
N PHE A 527 -28.17 -18.68 37.78
CA PHE A 527 -27.21 -17.85 37.05
C PHE A 527 -27.73 -17.51 35.66
N ILE A 528 -28.25 -18.50 34.92
CA ILE A 528 -28.74 -18.33 33.55
C ILE A 528 -30.05 -17.53 33.52
N GLU A 529 -30.95 -17.77 34.47
CA GLU A 529 -32.21 -17.03 34.59
C GLU A 529 -31.92 -15.56 34.89
N ASN A 530 -31.11 -15.28 35.91
CA ASN A 530 -30.73 -13.92 36.29
C ASN A 530 -29.94 -13.20 35.21
N LEU A 531 -29.05 -13.90 34.50
CA LEU A 531 -28.33 -13.32 33.37
C LEU A 531 -29.30 -12.86 32.27
N LYS A 532 -30.34 -13.65 31.97
CA LYS A 532 -31.31 -13.33 30.93
C LYS A 532 -32.28 -12.23 31.35
N GLU A 533 -32.85 -12.34 32.54
CA GLU A 533 -33.93 -11.45 32.97
C GLU A 533 -33.42 -10.11 33.50
N LEU A 534 -32.32 -10.12 34.25
CA LEU A 534 -31.84 -8.93 34.96
C LEU A 534 -30.70 -8.21 34.24
N TRP A 535 -29.91 -8.92 33.41
CA TRP A 535 -28.71 -8.34 32.80
C TRP A 535 -28.77 -8.21 31.27
N LEU A 536 -29.28 -9.20 30.54
CA LEU A 536 -29.40 -9.15 29.07
C LEU A 536 -30.64 -8.38 28.61
N PHE A 537 -30.87 -7.19 29.17
CA PHE A 537 -31.89 -6.27 28.68
C PHE A 537 -31.42 -5.60 27.37
N LYS A 538 -32.35 -5.34 26.43
CA LYS A 538 -32.04 -4.87 25.06
C LYS A 538 -31.00 -3.74 24.95
N PRO A 539 -30.98 -2.71 25.83
CA PRO A 539 -29.97 -1.65 25.77
C PRO A 539 -28.64 -1.98 26.48
N ASN A 540 -28.41 -3.19 27.00
CA ASN A 540 -27.13 -3.52 27.63
C ASN A 540 -26.00 -3.62 26.56
N PRO A 541 -24.91 -2.84 26.66
CA PRO A 541 -23.79 -2.86 25.71
C PRO A 541 -23.10 -4.22 25.52
N PHE A 542 -23.33 -5.19 26.43
CA PHE A 542 -22.78 -6.55 26.32
C PHE A 542 -23.68 -7.51 25.51
N LEU A 543 -24.87 -7.10 25.08
CA LEU A 543 -25.85 -7.97 24.41
C LEU A 543 -25.39 -8.50 23.03
N VAL A 544 -24.57 -7.74 22.29
CA VAL A 544 -24.13 -8.10 20.93
C VAL A 544 -23.09 -9.24 20.92
N GLY A 545 -22.41 -9.50 22.04
CA GLY A 545 -21.42 -10.57 22.15
C GLY A 545 -21.99 -11.94 22.54
N CYS A 546 -23.15 -11.97 23.19
CA CYS A 546 -23.68 -13.19 23.81
C CYS A 546 -24.71 -13.89 22.93
N LYS A 547 -24.32 -14.96 22.24
CA LYS A 547 -25.27 -15.91 21.62
C LYS A 547 -25.51 -17.07 22.57
N ILE A 548 -26.74 -17.17 23.06
CA ILE A 548 -27.18 -18.29 23.91
C ILE A 548 -27.64 -19.44 23.02
N GLN A 549 -26.89 -20.54 23.01
CA GLN A 549 -27.19 -21.72 22.20
C GLN A 549 -27.87 -22.78 23.09
N ARG A 550 -29.16 -23.03 22.86
CA ARG A 550 -29.92 -24.10 23.56
C ARG A 550 -29.77 -25.42 22.81
N ARG A 551 -29.27 -26.47 23.46
CA ARG A 551 -29.36 -27.86 22.97
C ARG A 551 -30.56 -28.55 23.62
N TRP A 552 -31.44 -29.12 22.80
CA TRP A 552 -32.56 -29.95 23.25
C TRP A 552 -32.25 -31.42 22.95
N ASN A 553 -32.53 -32.33 23.89
CA ASN A 553 -32.52 -33.77 23.63
C ASN A 553 -33.91 -34.26 23.19
N SER A 554 -33.96 -35.49 22.66
CA SER A 554 -35.15 -36.20 22.17
C SER A 554 -36.29 -36.40 23.17
N ASP A 555 -36.09 -36.06 24.45
CA ASP A 555 -37.08 -36.14 25.54
C ASP A 555 -37.54 -34.77 26.08
N HIS A 556 -37.30 -33.67 25.34
CA HIS A 556 -37.72 -32.31 25.71
C HIS A 556 -37.22 -31.79 27.08
N SER A 557 -36.14 -32.35 27.64
CA SER A 557 -35.40 -31.70 28.75
C SER A 557 -34.20 -30.90 28.23
N ILE A 558 -34.02 -29.71 28.82
CA ILE A 558 -32.89 -28.80 28.57
C ILE A 558 -31.72 -29.33 29.39
N LYS A 559 -30.62 -29.73 28.73
CA LYS A 559 -29.43 -30.23 29.45
C LYS A 559 -28.31 -29.21 29.54
N ASP A 560 -28.12 -28.38 28.53
CA ASP A 560 -27.02 -27.42 28.48
C ASP A 560 -27.46 -26.15 27.74
N VAL A 561 -27.23 -25.01 28.37
CA VAL A 561 -27.40 -23.70 27.75
C VAL A 561 -26.03 -23.03 27.76
N ASN A 562 -25.24 -23.32 26.73
CA ASN A 562 -23.99 -22.61 26.53
C ASN A 562 -24.28 -21.17 26.15
N SER A 563 -23.81 -20.25 26.98
CA SER A 563 -23.65 -18.85 26.57
C SER A 563 -22.27 -18.73 25.93
N SER A 564 -22.25 -18.57 24.61
CA SER A 564 -21.04 -18.09 23.94
C SER A 564 -21.08 -16.57 24.01
N CYS A 565 -20.42 -16.04 25.04
CA CYS A 565 -19.85 -14.71 25.12
C CYS A 565 -18.31 -14.91 25.18
#